data_AF-A0AAD5DLN5-F1
#
_entry.id   AF-A0AAD5DLN5-F1
#
_cell.length_a   1.000
_cell.length_b   1.000
_cell.length_c   1.000
_cell.angle_alpha   90.00
_cell.angle_beta   90.00
_cell.angle_gamma   90.00
#
_symmetry.space_group_name_H-M   'P 1'
#
loop_
_entity.id
_entity.type
_entity.pdbx_description
1 polymer ?
#
loop_
_entity_poly.entity_id
_entity_poly.type
_entity_poly.pdbx_seq_one_letter_code
_entity_poly.pdbx_strand_id
1 'polypeptide(L)'
;MDLSEEEEEERRREQQQSAARGYVYEPAEPHAEDRPRPPRRPSSVPPQQRSFLDDFSQGRARVHSSRGGGGPRINLSKLQTASLKRYGAAYHLPAAEQAATTREQLLDAVAEHFAAQEVEETEVISCFLQAIKRHRMGLPR
;
A
#
# COMPACT_ATOMS: atom_id res chain seq x y z
N MET A 1 13.20 69.20 18.15
CA MET A 1 11.89 68.78 17.62
C MET A 1 12.05 67.32 17.26
N ASP A 2 11.97 66.44 18.28
CA ASP A 2 12.01 64.99 18.14
C ASP A 2 10.58 64.50 17.99
N LEU A 3 10.25 63.96 16.82
CA LEU A 3 8.95 63.35 16.56
C LEU A 3 9.01 61.90 17.06
N SER A 4 8.67 61.77 18.34
CA SER A 4 7.97 60.66 18.99
C SER A 4 7.98 59.31 18.24
N GLU A 5 8.80 58.38 18.73
CA GLU A 5 8.74 56.94 18.42
C GLU A 5 7.31 56.36 18.58
N GLU A 6 6.44 57.02 19.36
CA GLU A 6 5.02 56.68 19.51
C GLU A 6 4.21 56.79 18.20
N GLU A 7 4.46 57.77 17.32
CA GLU A 7 3.71 57.91 16.06
C GLU A 7 4.10 56.83 15.04
N GLU A 8 5.34 56.36 15.07
CA GLU A 8 5.81 55.29 14.18
C GLU A 8 5.25 53.92 14.61
N GLU A 9 5.12 53.71 15.92
CA GLU A 9 4.48 52.50 16.45
C GLU A 9 2.98 52.47 16.18
N GLU A 10 2.30 53.62 16.20
CA GLU A 10 0.89 53.73 15.85
C GLU A 10 0.62 53.38 14.37
N ARG A 11 1.47 53.85 13.45
CA ARG A 11 1.41 53.46 12.03
C ARG A 11 1.66 51.97 11.81
N ARG A 12 2.52 51.34 12.61
CA ARG A 12 2.75 49.88 12.57
C ARG A 12 1.54 49.10 13.06
N ARG A 13 0.87 49.58 14.12
CA ARG A 13 -0.40 49.00 14.60
C ARG A 13 -1.51 49.14 13.58
N GLU A 14 -1.64 50.29 12.95
CA GLU A 14 -2.65 50.54 11.91
C GLU A 14 -2.39 49.69 10.65
N GLN A 15 -1.12 49.51 10.28
CA GLN A 15 -0.71 48.61 9.19
C GLN A 15 -0.92 47.13 9.54
N GLN A 16 -0.75 46.72 10.80
CA GLN A 16 -1.10 45.36 11.25
C GLN A 16 -2.62 45.14 11.35
N GLN A 17 -3.38 46.15 11.77
CA GLN A 17 -4.84 46.07 11.85
C GLN A 17 -5.49 46.03 10.46
N SER A 18 -4.93 46.71 9.46
CA SER A 18 -5.42 46.64 8.07
C SER A 18 -5.13 45.31 7.37
N ALA A 19 -4.09 44.58 7.78
CA ALA A 19 -3.80 43.23 7.30
C ALA A 19 -4.77 42.15 7.84
N ALA A 20 -5.52 42.46 8.91
CA ALA A 20 -6.50 41.56 9.52
C ALA A 20 -7.94 41.73 8.97
N ARG A 21 -8.14 42.60 7.97
CA ARG A 21 -9.46 42.89 7.36
C ARG A 21 -9.78 42.01 6.15
N GLY A 22 -9.38 40.74 6.21
CA GLY A 22 -9.34 39.81 5.07
C GLY A 22 -10.12 38.50 5.21
N TYR A 23 -11.05 38.38 6.16
CA TYR A 23 -12.03 37.30 6.15
C TYR A 23 -13.43 37.87 6.30
N VAL A 24 -14.08 38.12 5.17
CA VAL A 24 -15.54 38.21 5.13
C VAL A 24 -16.04 36.79 5.43
N TYR A 25 -16.52 36.57 6.65
CA TYR A 25 -17.27 35.37 6.99
C TYR A 25 -18.57 35.40 6.18
N GLU A 26 -18.62 34.63 5.10
CA GLU A 26 -19.91 34.28 4.51
C GLU A 26 -20.56 33.25 5.45
N PRO A 27 -21.73 33.53 6.03
CA PRO A 27 -22.46 32.53 6.82
C PRO A 27 -22.72 31.32 5.91
N ALA A 28 -22.34 30.12 6.37
CA ALA A 28 -22.70 28.90 5.66
C ALA A 28 -24.23 28.85 5.51
N GLU A 29 -24.70 28.99 4.27
CA GLU A 29 -26.09 28.72 3.90
C GLU A 29 -26.49 27.39 4.55
N PRO A 30 -27.56 27.34 5.39
CA PRO A 30 -28.07 26.08 5.86
C PRO A 30 -28.49 25.32 4.60
N HIS A 31 -27.76 24.24 4.27
CA HIS A 31 -28.11 23.35 3.18
C HIS A 31 -29.50 22.78 3.46
N ALA A 32 -30.49 23.52 2.99
CA ALA A 32 -31.85 23.09 2.90
C ALA A 32 -31.91 21.93 1.92
N GLU A 33 -32.88 21.08 2.18
CA GLU A 33 -33.42 20.08 1.27
C GLU A 33 -32.74 18.71 1.31
N ASP A 34 -33.12 18.01 2.38
CA ASP A 34 -33.52 16.60 2.39
C ASP A 34 -34.56 16.33 1.27
N ARG A 35 -34.13 16.38 0.00
CA ARG A 35 -34.94 15.98 -1.15
C ARG A 35 -34.91 14.46 -1.25
N PRO A 36 -36.05 13.75 -1.19
CA PRO A 36 -36.08 12.32 -1.42
C PRO A 36 -35.60 12.02 -2.85
N ARG A 37 -34.54 11.21 -2.94
CA ARG A 37 -33.99 10.72 -4.20
C ARG A 37 -35.11 9.93 -4.92
N PRO A 38 -35.45 10.22 -6.20
CA PRO A 38 -36.49 9.47 -6.90
C PRO A 38 -36.09 7.99 -7.00
N PRO A 39 -37.06 7.05 -6.90
CA PRO A 39 -36.78 5.63 -6.99
C PRO A 39 -36.17 5.32 -8.37
N ARG A 40 -35.01 4.66 -8.36
CA ARG A 40 -34.36 4.15 -9.58
C ARG A 40 -35.32 3.16 -10.25
N ARG A 41 -35.74 3.44 -11.49
CA ARG A 41 -36.43 2.44 -12.33
C ARG A 41 -35.54 1.20 -12.47
N PRO A 42 -36.07 -0.03 -12.31
CA PRO A 42 -35.32 -1.22 -12.68
C PRO A 42 -35.14 -1.21 -14.21
N SER A 43 -33.88 -1.08 -14.65
CA SER A 43 -33.50 -1.27 -16.04
C SER A 43 -33.76 -2.74 -16.40
N SER A 44 -34.64 -2.99 -17.36
CA SER A 44 -34.98 -4.32 -17.88
C SER A 44 -33.92 -4.86 -18.85
N VAL A 45 -32.64 -4.59 -18.61
CA VAL A 45 -31.54 -5.07 -19.43
C VAL A 45 -30.90 -6.26 -18.70
N PRO A 46 -30.97 -7.49 -19.25
CA PRO A 46 -30.29 -8.63 -18.65
C PRO A 46 -28.77 -8.36 -18.65
N PRO A 47 -28.04 -8.67 -17.57
CA PRO A 47 -26.60 -8.52 -17.55
C PRO A 47 -26.01 -9.53 -18.54
N GLN A 48 -25.50 -9.04 -19.67
CA GLN A 48 -24.58 -9.83 -20.49
C GLN A 48 -23.39 -10.17 -19.60
N GLN A 49 -23.22 -11.47 -19.34
CA GLN A 49 -22.04 -12.00 -18.68
C GLN A 49 -20.82 -11.59 -19.51
N ARG A 50 -20.13 -10.54 -19.09
CA ARG A 50 -18.80 -10.23 -19.61
C ARG A 50 -17.86 -11.30 -19.08
N SER A 51 -17.47 -12.22 -19.95
CA SER A 51 -16.37 -13.14 -19.71
C SER A 51 -15.12 -12.33 -19.36
N PHE A 52 -14.72 -12.33 -18.09
CA PHE A 52 -13.53 -11.64 -17.56
C PHE A 52 -12.23 -12.42 -17.87
N LEU A 53 -12.10 -12.93 -19.10
CA LEU A 53 -10.96 -13.75 -19.48
C LEU A 53 -10.47 -13.36 -20.87
N ASP A 54 -9.90 -12.17 -21.00
CA ASP A 54 -8.84 -11.87 -21.96
C ASP A 54 -8.38 -10.41 -21.80
N ASP A 55 -7.42 -10.16 -20.90
CA ASP A 55 -6.59 -8.94 -20.97
C ASP A 55 -5.27 -9.14 -20.19
N PHE A 56 -4.43 -10.09 -20.62
CA PHE A 56 -3.03 -10.18 -20.15
C PHE A 56 -2.05 -10.45 -21.28
N SER A 57 -2.38 -10.01 -22.49
CA SER A 57 -1.52 -10.15 -23.65
C SER A 57 -0.93 -8.79 -24.04
N GLN A 58 0.00 -8.26 -23.22
CA GLN A 58 1.15 -7.44 -23.69
C GLN A 58 1.99 -6.89 -22.52
N GLY A 59 3.22 -7.41 -22.36
CA GLY A 59 4.25 -6.80 -21.53
C GLY A 59 5.36 -7.77 -21.13
N ARG A 60 6.50 -7.72 -21.81
CA ARG A 60 7.70 -8.55 -21.60
C ARG A 60 8.09 -8.71 -20.12
N ALA A 61 8.01 -9.93 -19.60
CA ALA A 61 9.03 -10.55 -18.74
C ALA A 61 8.82 -12.06 -18.78
N ARG A 62 9.87 -12.83 -19.09
CA ARG A 62 9.81 -14.29 -19.21
C ARG A 62 9.32 -14.89 -17.89
N VAL A 63 8.10 -15.42 -17.92
CA VAL A 63 7.50 -16.12 -16.78
C VAL A 63 7.94 -17.57 -16.85
N HIS A 64 8.72 -17.97 -15.86
CA HIS A 64 9.05 -19.36 -15.57
C HIS A 64 7.73 -20.17 -15.48
N SER A 65 7.68 -21.27 -16.24
CA SER A 65 6.68 -22.34 -16.23
C SER A 65 5.24 -21.98 -16.64
N SER A 66 5.01 -22.03 -17.95
CA SER A 66 3.73 -22.42 -18.54
C SER A 66 3.53 -23.94 -18.39
N ARG A 67 3.04 -24.40 -17.23
CA ARG A 67 2.34 -25.69 -17.13
C ARG A 67 1.00 -25.45 -16.42
N GLY A 68 -0.06 -25.90 -17.08
CA GLY A 68 -1.45 -25.56 -16.80
C GLY A 68 -1.91 -25.99 -15.41
N GLY A 69 -2.76 -25.17 -14.83
CA GLY A 69 -3.39 -25.36 -13.53
C GLY A 69 -3.86 -24.02 -13.02
N GLY A 70 -5.17 -23.79 -13.02
CA GLY A 70 -5.82 -22.53 -12.63
C GLY A 70 -5.77 -22.21 -11.13
N GLY A 71 -4.69 -22.62 -10.45
CA GLY A 71 -4.44 -22.30 -9.04
C GLY A 71 -3.81 -20.92 -8.86
N PRO A 72 -3.93 -20.33 -7.66
CA PRO A 72 -3.30 -19.07 -7.34
C PRO A 72 -1.77 -19.17 -7.51
N ARG A 73 -1.20 -18.26 -8.31
CA ARG A 73 0.25 -18.18 -8.56
C ARG A 73 0.88 -17.19 -7.58
N ILE A 74 1.91 -17.63 -6.87
CA ILE A 74 2.69 -16.77 -5.97
C ILE A 74 3.68 -15.97 -6.80
N ASN A 75 3.68 -14.64 -6.65
CA ASN A 75 4.61 -13.76 -7.35
C ASN A 75 5.71 -13.24 -6.41
N LEU A 76 6.87 -13.89 -6.45
CA LEU A 76 8.04 -13.53 -5.63
C LEU A 76 8.72 -12.24 -6.06
N SER A 77 8.50 -11.77 -7.29
CA SER A 77 9.07 -10.50 -7.78
C SER A 77 8.54 -9.27 -7.02
N LYS A 78 7.43 -9.42 -6.29
CA LYS A 78 6.87 -8.37 -5.41
C LYS A 78 7.67 -8.19 -4.11
N LEU A 79 8.54 -9.13 -3.76
CA LEU A 79 9.35 -9.04 -2.55
C LEU A 79 10.52 -8.06 -2.74
N GLN A 80 10.74 -7.19 -1.77
CA GLN A 80 11.94 -6.34 -1.73
C GLN A 80 13.20 -7.20 -1.65
N THR A 81 14.31 -6.72 -2.21
CA THR A 81 15.60 -7.44 -2.20
C THR A 81 16.06 -7.77 -0.78
N ALA A 82 15.80 -6.90 0.20
CA ALA A 82 16.07 -7.17 1.61
C ALA A 82 15.29 -8.39 2.15
N SER A 83 14.04 -8.58 1.72
CA SER A 83 13.24 -9.75 2.12
C SER A 83 13.74 -11.03 1.46
N LEU A 84 14.17 -10.97 0.19
CA LEU A 84 14.81 -12.11 -0.48
C LEU A 84 16.12 -12.51 0.21
N LYS A 85 16.95 -11.53 0.60
CA LYS A 85 18.17 -11.78 1.38
C LYS A 85 17.88 -12.39 2.75
N ARG A 86 16.86 -11.89 3.47
CA ARG A 86 16.45 -12.48 4.76
C ARG A 86 15.97 -13.91 4.61
N TYR A 87 15.20 -14.21 3.56
CA TYR A 87 14.79 -15.59 3.26
C TYR A 87 16.02 -16.45 3.02
N GLY A 88 16.92 -16.01 2.13
CA GLY A 88 18.12 -16.80 1.83
C GLY A 88 19.04 -16.98 3.03
N ALA A 89 19.17 -16.00 3.92
CA ALA A 89 19.92 -16.15 5.17
C ALA A 89 19.26 -17.16 6.14
N ALA A 90 17.92 -17.17 6.21
CA ALA A 90 17.18 -18.09 7.09
C ALA A 90 17.27 -19.55 6.63
N TYR A 91 17.44 -19.78 5.33
CA TYR A 91 17.55 -21.12 4.71
C TYR A 91 18.95 -21.43 4.18
N HIS A 92 19.95 -20.63 4.54
CA HIS A 92 21.35 -20.80 4.10
C HIS A 92 21.50 -20.99 2.58
N LEU A 93 20.74 -20.21 1.81
CA LEU A 93 20.85 -20.22 0.35
C LEU A 93 22.19 -19.60 -0.07
N PRO A 94 23.00 -20.28 -0.91
CA PRO A 94 24.29 -19.79 -1.33
C PRO A 94 24.18 -18.36 -1.85
N ALA A 95 23.21 -18.09 -2.73
CA ALA A 95 22.96 -16.80 -3.36
C ALA A 95 22.80 -15.62 -2.37
N ALA A 96 22.34 -15.85 -1.14
CA ALA A 96 22.18 -14.77 -0.16
C ALA A 96 23.46 -14.43 0.60
N GLU A 97 24.44 -15.33 0.62
CA GLU A 97 25.70 -15.17 1.34
C GLU A 97 26.73 -14.35 0.54
N GLN A 98 26.65 -14.34 -0.80
CA GLN A 98 27.56 -13.51 -1.58
C GLN A 98 27.10 -12.04 -1.61
N ALA A 99 28.05 -11.13 -1.35
CA ALA A 99 27.81 -9.70 -1.36
C ALA A 99 27.40 -9.15 -2.74
N ALA A 100 27.81 -9.82 -3.82
CA ALA A 100 27.63 -9.38 -5.21
C ALA A 100 26.40 -9.98 -5.92
N THR A 101 25.53 -10.70 -5.22
CA THR A 101 24.38 -11.37 -5.86
C THR A 101 23.34 -10.37 -6.37
N THR A 102 22.90 -10.57 -7.60
CA THR A 102 21.85 -9.73 -8.22
C THR A 102 20.46 -10.08 -7.70
N ARG A 103 19.49 -9.18 -7.92
CA ARG A 103 18.11 -9.40 -7.50
C ARG A 103 17.48 -10.62 -8.19
N GLU A 104 17.80 -10.81 -9.46
CA GLU A 104 17.29 -11.88 -10.31
C GLU A 104 17.82 -13.23 -9.83
N GLN A 105 19.11 -13.32 -9.51
CA GLN A 105 19.73 -14.53 -8.94
C GLN A 105 19.10 -14.91 -7.60
N LEU A 106 18.81 -13.93 -6.75
CA LEU A 106 18.07 -14.18 -5.51
C LEU A 106 16.65 -14.67 -5.77
N LEU A 107 15.95 -14.12 -6.78
CA LEU A 107 14.60 -14.57 -7.13
C LEU A 107 14.60 -16.01 -7.60
N ASP A 108 15.52 -16.38 -8.48
CA ASP A 108 15.61 -17.74 -9.01
C ASP A 108 15.92 -18.75 -7.88
N ALA A 109 16.93 -18.46 -7.05
CA ALA A 109 17.29 -19.33 -5.92
C ALA A 109 16.16 -19.46 -4.88
N VAL A 110 15.48 -18.36 -4.55
CA VAL A 110 14.34 -18.38 -3.62
C VAL A 110 13.15 -19.11 -4.22
N ALA A 111 12.88 -18.93 -5.52
CA ALA A 111 11.77 -19.61 -6.20
C ALA A 111 11.97 -21.13 -6.24
N GLU A 112 13.18 -21.57 -6.57
CA GLU A 112 13.54 -22.99 -6.59
C GLU A 112 13.39 -23.62 -5.20
N HIS A 113 14.01 -23.01 -4.17
CA HIS A 113 13.92 -23.51 -2.81
C HIS A 113 12.48 -23.49 -2.27
N PHE A 114 11.74 -22.40 -2.50
CA PHE A 114 10.36 -22.29 -2.04
C PHE A 114 9.43 -23.34 -2.68
N ALA A 115 9.65 -23.68 -3.96
CA ALA A 115 8.88 -24.70 -4.65
C ALA A 115 9.22 -26.13 -4.21
N ALA A 116 10.46 -26.37 -3.79
CA ALA A 116 10.93 -27.66 -3.27
C ALA A 116 10.65 -27.85 -1.78
N GLN A 117 10.20 -26.82 -1.08
CA GLN A 117 10.01 -26.87 0.37
C GLN A 117 8.83 -27.77 0.75
N GLU A 118 9.11 -28.78 1.56
CA GLU A 118 8.09 -29.59 2.23
C GLU A 118 7.90 -29.08 3.65
N VAL A 119 6.65 -28.99 4.11
CA VAL A 119 6.31 -28.52 5.45
C VAL A 119 5.23 -29.40 6.07
N GLU A 120 5.32 -29.59 7.38
CA GLU A 120 4.25 -30.21 8.16
C GLU A 120 3.17 -29.15 8.45
N GLU A 121 1.97 -29.37 7.90
CA GLU A 121 0.91 -28.36 7.91
C GLU A 121 0.48 -27.98 9.34
N THR A 122 0.36 -28.96 10.23
CA THR A 122 -0.13 -28.76 11.60
C THR A 122 0.83 -27.89 12.40
N GLU A 123 2.13 -28.16 12.30
CA GLU A 123 3.21 -27.42 12.93
C GLU A 123 3.26 -25.99 12.41
N VAL A 124 3.22 -25.80 11.09
CA VAL A 124 3.27 -24.45 10.50
C VAL A 124 2.08 -23.60 10.96
N ILE A 125 0.87 -24.17 10.96
CA ILE A 125 -0.33 -23.45 11.42
C ILE A 125 -0.22 -23.14 12.92
N SER A 126 0.20 -24.10 13.74
CA SER A 126 0.40 -23.91 15.18
C SER A 126 1.42 -22.81 15.47
N CYS A 127 2.60 -22.88 14.86
CA CYS A 127 3.67 -21.90 15.00
C CYS A 127 3.23 -20.50 14.55
N PHE A 128 2.49 -20.42 13.45
CA PHE A 128 1.94 -19.15 12.96
C PHE A 128 0.93 -18.53 13.92
N LEU A 129 -0.02 -19.31 14.44
CA LEU A 129 -1.01 -18.83 15.41
C LEU A 129 -0.34 -18.37 16.72
N GLN A 130 0.67 -19.12 17.20
CA GLN A 130 1.45 -18.73 18.36
C GLN A 130 2.22 -17.43 18.14
N ALA A 131 2.83 -17.25 16.96
CA ALA A 131 3.52 -16.03 16.59
C ALA A 131 2.57 -14.82 16.53
N ILE A 132 1.36 -14.99 16.00
CA ILE A 132 0.32 -13.94 16.03
C ILE A 132 -0.07 -13.59 17.46
N LYS A 133 -0.35 -14.59 18.30
CA LYS A 133 -0.71 -14.37 19.71
C LYS A 133 0.39 -13.59 20.41
N ARG A 134 1.65 -13.98 20.23
CA ARG A 134 2.82 -13.30 20.78
C ARG A 134 2.91 -11.85 20.32
N HIS A 135 2.75 -11.61 19.03
CA HIS A 135 2.79 -10.26 18.46
C HIS A 135 1.68 -9.36 19.01
N ARG A 136 0.46 -9.87 19.14
CA ARG A 136 -0.69 -9.14 19.72
C ARG A 136 -0.49 -8.78 21.19
N MET A 137 0.26 -9.60 21.90
CA MET A 137 0.57 -9.43 23.31
C MET A 137 1.88 -8.63 23.54
N GLY A 138 2.53 -8.13 22.48
CA GLY A 138 3.75 -7.32 22.57
C GLY A 138 4.99 -8.08 23.05
N LEU A 139 4.97 -9.41 22.99
CA LEU A 139 6.10 -10.24 23.42
C LEU A 139 7.20 -10.26 22.34
N PRO A 140 8.49 -10.27 22.73
CA PRO A 140 9.61 -10.28 21.80
C PRO A 140 9.65 -11.55 20.95
N ARG A 141 10.26 -11.45 19.75
CA ARG A 141 10.42 -12.55 18.80
C ARG A 141 11.55 -13.48 19.18
#